data_AF-A0A8C2ZZK1-F1
#
_entry.id   AF-A0A8C2ZZK1-F1
#
_cell.length_a   1.000
_cell.length_b   1.000
_cell.length_c   1.000
_cell.angle_alpha   90.00
_cell.angle_beta   90.00
_cell.angle_gamma   90.00
#
_symmetry.space_group_name_H-M   'P 1'
#
loop_
_entity.id
_entity.type
_entity.pdbx_description
1 polymer ?
#
loop_
_entity_poly.entity_id
_entity_poly.type
_entity_poly.pdbx_seq_one_letter_code
_entity_poly.pdbx_strand_id
1 'polypeptide(L)'
;MNGVSVEGATHKQVVDLIRAGEKELVLAVLSVPAQEADGLEVGDDVQPNYDYSDKQAVPISIPTYKHVEQHSERFVVYNVYMSGRQLCSKRYREFAILHQNLKREFSNFNFPKLPGKWPFSLSEQQLDARRRGMEEYLERVCSVRVVGESDIMQEFLSESDENYNGVTDVELRIALPDKTTISVRVRKNSTTDQVYQALVMKVGMDSIMASYFALFEVINHSFVRKLVPNEFPHKLYVQNYTSAVPGTCLALRKWLFSFQEEELLRDNPLALHYCFHQALEDVKKGFIKTEDKSYQLQKLAEQRKMATYLSLLRTCEGYNEVAFPHCSCDSRRKGHVITAISIHHFKLHACTEDGTLENQVIAFEWAEMQRWDTDEEGMAFCFEYARGEKKPRWVKIFTPYFNYMHECFERVFCELKWRKQYILLRC
;
A
#
# COMPACT_ATOMS: atom_id res chain seq x y z
N MET A 1 -7.39 -13.32 45.00
CA MET A 1 -7.42 -13.25 46.47
C MET A 1 -8.85 -13.08 46.95
N ASN A 2 -9.37 -13.98 47.79
CA ASN A 2 -10.77 -13.96 48.24
C ASN A 2 -11.79 -13.83 47.08
N GLY A 3 -11.54 -14.53 45.97
CA GLY A 3 -12.40 -14.49 44.77
C GLY A 3 -12.21 -13.29 43.84
N VAL A 4 -11.36 -12.31 44.19
CA VAL A 4 -11.07 -11.11 43.38
C VAL A 4 -9.69 -11.23 42.74
N SER A 5 -9.56 -10.93 41.43
CA SER A 5 -8.24 -10.85 40.78
C SER A 5 -7.46 -9.66 41.34
N VAL A 6 -6.18 -9.88 41.67
CA VAL A 6 -5.26 -8.84 42.17
C VAL A 6 -4.17 -8.51 41.15
N GLU A 7 -4.35 -8.93 39.91
CA GLU A 7 -3.45 -8.61 38.80
C GLU A 7 -3.43 -7.10 38.55
N GLY A 8 -2.23 -6.48 38.64
CA GLY A 8 -2.06 -5.02 38.55
C GLY A 8 -2.52 -4.20 39.77
N ALA A 9 -2.91 -4.84 40.88
CA ALA A 9 -3.34 -4.14 42.09
C ALA A 9 -2.15 -3.50 42.83
N THR A 10 -2.38 -2.31 43.41
CA THR A 10 -1.38 -1.65 44.26
C THR A 10 -1.23 -2.36 45.61
N HIS A 11 -0.06 -2.25 46.23
CA HIS A 11 0.23 -2.86 47.54
C HIS A 11 -0.85 -2.52 48.60
N LYS A 12 -1.35 -1.29 48.61
CA LYS A 12 -2.41 -0.86 49.52
C LYS A 12 -3.72 -1.64 49.30
N GLN A 13 -4.14 -1.80 48.03
CA GLN A 13 -5.35 -2.53 47.67
C GLN A 13 -5.26 -4.02 48.05
N VAL A 14 -4.09 -4.64 47.88
CA VAL A 14 -3.85 -6.02 48.31
C VAL A 14 -3.95 -6.13 49.83
N VAL A 15 -3.31 -5.23 50.59
CA VAL A 15 -3.36 -5.19 52.07
C VAL A 15 -4.79 -5.01 52.59
N ASP A 16 -5.59 -4.16 51.96
CA ASP A 16 -6.99 -3.93 52.34
C ASP A 16 -7.85 -5.19 52.10
N LEU A 17 -7.60 -5.94 51.02
CA LEU A 17 -8.25 -7.23 50.75
C LEU A 17 -7.85 -8.32 51.74
N ILE A 18 -6.60 -8.31 52.24
CA ILE A 18 -6.15 -9.20 53.32
C ILE A 18 -6.92 -8.89 54.61
N ARG A 19 -6.97 -7.60 54.99
CA ARG A 19 -7.62 -7.16 56.23
C ARG A 19 -9.13 -7.41 56.24
N ALA A 20 -9.77 -7.40 55.07
CA ALA A 20 -11.18 -7.75 54.92
C ALA A 20 -11.46 -9.26 55.13
N GLY A 21 -10.45 -10.12 54.98
CA GLY A 21 -10.54 -11.54 55.32
C GLY A 21 -10.31 -11.77 56.81
N GLU A 22 -11.37 -11.71 57.61
CA GLU A 22 -11.26 -11.65 59.08
C GLU A 22 -10.51 -12.85 59.73
N LYS A 23 -10.56 -14.06 59.15
CA LYS A 23 -9.96 -15.27 59.76
C LYS A 23 -9.24 -16.22 58.81
N GLU A 24 -9.62 -16.30 57.53
CA GLU A 24 -8.97 -17.18 56.56
C GLU A 24 -8.75 -16.45 55.22
N LEU A 25 -7.65 -16.80 54.55
CA LEU A 25 -7.21 -16.19 53.31
C LEU A 25 -7.17 -17.24 52.20
N VAL A 26 -7.99 -17.06 51.17
CA VAL A 26 -8.00 -17.97 50.00
C VAL A 26 -7.17 -17.38 48.87
N LEU A 27 -6.05 -18.04 48.57
CA LEU A 27 -5.11 -17.70 47.52
C LEU A 27 -5.15 -18.76 46.42
N ALA A 28 -5.37 -18.33 45.17
CA ALA A 28 -5.13 -19.16 44.00
C ALA A 28 -3.75 -18.80 43.46
N VAL A 29 -2.81 -19.75 43.50
CA VAL A 29 -1.46 -19.58 42.96
C VAL A 29 -1.49 -20.00 41.50
N LEU A 30 -1.24 -19.03 40.60
CA LEU A 30 -1.03 -19.31 39.18
C LEU A 30 0.47 -19.54 38.98
N SER A 31 0.86 -20.78 38.71
CA SER A 31 2.25 -21.13 38.42
C SER A 31 2.55 -20.78 36.96
N VAL A 32 3.55 -19.93 36.76
CA VAL A 32 4.07 -19.56 35.45
C VAL A 32 5.25 -20.48 35.08
N PRO A 33 5.44 -20.90 33.82
CA PRO A 33 6.60 -21.70 33.42
C PRO A 33 7.91 -20.97 33.78
N ALA A 34 8.97 -21.72 34.11
CA ALA A 34 10.22 -21.15 34.63
C ALA A 34 10.86 -20.06 33.74
N GLN A 35 10.60 -20.07 32.42
CA GLN A 35 11.05 -19.04 31.48
C GLN A 35 10.38 -17.67 31.66
N GLU A 36 9.18 -17.61 32.25
CA GLU A 36 8.45 -16.36 32.52
C GLU A 36 8.75 -15.81 33.93
N ALA A 37 9.28 -16.65 34.84
CA ALA A 37 9.66 -16.23 36.19
C ALA A 37 10.98 -15.44 36.23
N ASP A 38 11.89 -15.68 35.29
CA ASP A 38 13.19 -14.98 35.17
C ASP A 38 13.05 -13.52 34.69
N GLY A 39 11.87 -13.09 34.26
CA GLY A 39 11.60 -11.73 33.77
C GLY A 39 11.19 -10.69 34.82
N LEU A 40 11.22 -11.04 36.12
CA LEU A 40 10.76 -10.16 37.21
C LEU A 40 11.87 -9.43 37.97
N GLU A 41 13.12 -9.50 37.50
CA GLU A 41 14.16 -8.59 37.99
C GLU A 41 13.98 -7.20 37.37
N VAL A 42 13.66 -6.23 38.21
CA VAL A 42 13.47 -4.82 37.86
C VAL A 42 14.80 -4.24 37.35
N GLY A 43 15.00 -4.31 36.04
CA GLY A 43 16.05 -3.62 35.30
C GLY A 43 15.43 -2.85 34.14
N ASP A 44 15.68 -1.54 34.10
CA ASP A 44 15.07 -0.51 33.25
C ASP A 44 15.37 -0.62 31.72
N ASP A 45 15.63 -1.81 31.18
CA ASP A 45 15.78 -2.02 29.73
C ASP A 45 14.73 -3.02 29.23
N VAL A 46 13.50 -2.55 29.03
CA VAL A 46 12.46 -3.34 28.33
C VAL A 46 12.89 -3.46 26.87
N GLN A 47 13.68 -4.48 26.54
CA GLN A 47 13.93 -4.82 25.15
C GLN A 47 12.59 -5.23 24.50
N PRO A 48 12.25 -4.64 23.34
CA PRO A 48 11.04 -5.04 22.62
C PRO A 48 11.06 -6.53 22.34
N ASN A 49 10.02 -7.24 22.80
CA ASN A 49 9.87 -8.66 22.55
C ASN A 49 9.33 -8.86 21.13
N TYR A 50 10.22 -9.04 20.17
CA TYR A 50 9.86 -9.26 18.77
C TYR A 50 9.48 -10.72 18.50
N ASP A 51 8.44 -10.92 17.68
CA ASP A 51 8.11 -12.25 17.15
C ASP A 51 8.98 -12.57 15.92
N TYR A 52 9.97 -13.44 16.11
CA TYR A 52 10.85 -13.92 15.03
C TYR A 52 10.32 -15.18 14.32
N SER A 53 9.16 -15.70 14.74
CA SER A 53 8.55 -16.88 14.13
C SER A 53 7.77 -16.54 12.85
N ASP A 54 7.32 -15.28 12.72
CA ASP A 54 6.68 -14.79 11.49
C ASP A 54 7.69 -14.71 10.35
N LYS A 55 7.59 -15.69 9.44
CA LYS A 55 8.48 -15.86 8.31
C LYS A 55 7.73 -15.75 6.99
N GLN A 56 8.36 -15.07 6.04
CA GLN A 56 7.89 -14.94 4.67
C GLN A 56 8.97 -15.33 3.67
N ALA A 57 8.55 -15.88 2.54
CA ALA A 57 9.47 -16.07 1.41
C ALA A 57 9.73 -14.71 0.76
N VAL A 58 10.99 -14.29 0.73
CA VAL A 58 11.42 -13.05 0.07
C VAL A 58 12.27 -13.41 -1.13
N PRO A 59 11.85 -13.09 -2.37
CA PRO A 59 12.60 -13.39 -3.59
C PRO A 59 13.74 -12.38 -3.81
N ILE A 60 14.64 -12.25 -2.81
CA ILE A 60 15.81 -11.39 -2.86
C ILE A 60 16.99 -12.12 -3.52
N SER A 61 17.78 -11.43 -4.33
CA SER A 61 18.95 -11.99 -4.99
C SER A 61 20.04 -10.95 -5.18
N ILE A 62 21.27 -11.41 -5.38
CA ILE A 62 22.44 -10.62 -5.76
C ILE A 62 23.05 -11.30 -7.00
N PRO A 63 22.44 -11.16 -8.18
CA PRO A 63 22.85 -11.91 -9.37
C PRO A 63 24.22 -11.48 -9.91
N THR A 64 24.65 -10.24 -9.63
CA THR A 64 25.87 -9.65 -10.21
C THR A 64 26.62 -8.76 -9.23
N TYR A 65 27.90 -8.55 -9.50
CA TYR A 65 28.71 -7.48 -8.93
C TYR A 65 29.41 -6.71 -10.05
N LYS A 66 29.86 -5.49 -9.78
CA LYS A 66 30.65 -4.69 -10.72
C LYS A 66 31.76 -3.92 -10.00
N HIS A 67 32.82 -3.64 -10.75
CA HIS A 67 33.86 -2.72 -10.31
C HIS A 67 33.40 -1.29 -10.58
N VAL A 68 33.52 -0.44 -9.58
CA VAL A 68 33.20 0.99 -9.64
C VAL A 68 34.47 1.77 -9.30
N GLU A 69 34.72 2.82 -10.08
CA GLU A 69 35.78 3.77 -9.81
C GLU A 69 35.11 5.11 -9.43
N GLN A 70 35.30 5.54 -8.19
CA GLN A 70 34.72 6.77 -7.65
C GLN A 70 35.79 7.48 -6.82
N HIS A 71 35.97 8.78 -7.01
CA HIS A 71 37.00 9.58 -6.32
C HIS A 71 38.40 8.93 -6.34
N SER A 72 38.79 8.34 -7.48
CA SER A 72 40.06 7.64 -7.66
C SER A 72 40.25 6.36 -6.82
N GLU A 73 39.21 5.89 -6.13
CA GLU A 73 39.19 4.57 -5.50
C GLU A 73 38.45 3.56 -6.37
N ARG A 74 39.01 2.35 -6.49
CA ARG A 74 38.36 1.20 -7.12
C ARG A 74 37.80 0.26 -6.07
N PHE A 75 36.50 -0.01 -6.13
CA PHE A 75 35.85 -0.97 -5.24
C PHE A 75 34.80 -1.79 -5.97
N VAL A 76 34.38 -2.88 -5.34
CA VAL A 76 33.32 -3.76 -5.85
C VAL A 76 32.01 -3.42 -5.16
N VAL A 77 30.95 -3.29 -5.95
CA VAL A 77 29.56 -3.21 -5.48
C VAL A 77 28.77 -4.42 -5.93
N TYR A 78 27.85 -4.84 -5.11
CA TYR A 78 26.97 -5.98 -5.30
C TYR A 78 25.57 -5.46 -5.59
N ASN A 79 24.98 -5.90 -6.71
CA ASN A 79 23.68 -5.40 -7.14
C ASN A 79 22.59 -6.27 -6.51
N VAL A 80 21.82 -5.70 -5.59
CA VAL A 80 20.76 -6.38 -4.86
C VAL A 80 19.45 -6.21 -5.64
N TYR A 81 18.74 -7.31 -5.85
CA TYR A 81 17.46 -7.38 -6.55
C TYR A 81 16.42 -8.03 -5.64
N MET A 82 15.15 -7.64 -5.81
CA MET A 82 14.03 -8.38 -5.25
C MET A 82 12.96 -8.57 -6.32
N SER A 83 12.44 -9.79 -6.45
CA SER A 83 11.45 -10.16 -7.48
C SER A 83 11.89 -9.79 -8.91
N GLY A 84 13.20 -9.81 -9.18
CA GLY A 84 13.78 -9.41 -10.48
C GLY A 84 13.97 -7.89 -10.67
N ARG A 85 13.75 -7.09 -9.63
CA ARG A 85 13.89 -5.63 -9.67
C ARG A 85 15.07 -5.17 -8.82
N GLN A 86 15.95 -4.35 -9.37
CA GLN A 86 17.12 -3.85 -8.64
C GLN A 86 16.67 -2.87 -7.54
N LEU A 87 17.13 -3.10 -6.30
CA LEU A 87 16.86 -2.25 -5.14
C LEU A 87 18.02 -1.28 -4.92
N CYS A 88 19.25 -1.80 -4.79
CA CYS A 88 20.44 -1.01 -4.56
C CYS A 88 21.72 -1.67 -5.11
N SER A 89 22.81 -0.90 -5.13
CA SER A 89 24.17 -1.41 -5.38
C SER A 89 25.06 -1.00 -4.22
N LYS A 90 25.54 -1.97 -3.43
CA LYS A 90 26.23 -1.71 -2.16
C LYS A 90 27.61 -2.37 -2.12
N ARG A 91 28.60 -1.69 -1.56
CA ARG A 91 29.92 -2.29 -1.28
C ARG A 91 29.84 -3.13 -0.01
N TYR A 92 30.73 -4.11 0.13
CA TYR A 92 30.75 -5.01 1.30
C TYR A 92 30.71 -4.29 2.67
N ARG A 93 31.36 -3.12 2.78
CA ARG A 93 31.35 -2.33 4.03
C ARG A 93 29.93 -1.97 4.47
N GLU A 94 29.04 -1.68 3.54
CA GLU A 94 27.65 -1.32 3.83
C GLU A 94 26.86 -2.53 4.36
N PHE A 95 27.08 -3.73 3.82
CA PHE A 95 26.53 -4.97 4.38
C PHE A 95 27.02 -5.24 5.81
N ALA A 96 28.30 -4.94 6.07
CA ALA A 96 28.85 -5.08 7.41
C ALA A 96 28.23 -4.07 8.39
N ILE A 97 27.97 -2.84 7.96
CA ILE A 97 27.27 -1.82 8.77
C ILE A 97 25.83 -2.26 9.04
N LEU A 98 25.10 -2.72 8.01
CA LEU A 98 23.77 -3.30 8.15
C LEU A 98 23.76 -4.40 9.23
N HIS A 99 24.66 -5.38 9.12
CA HIS A 99 24.73 -6.49 10.09
C HIS A 99 24.93 -6.01 11.53
N GLN A 100 25.76 -4.97 11.75
CA GLN A 100 25.99 -4.43 13.09
C GLN A 100 24.77 -3.66 13.61
N ASN A 101 24.10 -2.87 12.76
CA ASN A 101 22.90 -2.14 13.15
C ASN A 101 21.76 -3.11 13.48
N LEU A 102 21.54 -4.14 12.65
CA LEU A 102 20.55 -5.18 12.93
C LEU A 102 20.85 -5.96 14.21
N LYS A 103 22.12 -6.28 14.48
CA LYS A 103 22.52 -6.93 15.74
C LYS A 103 22.30 -6.07 16.97
N ARG A 104 22.38 -4.74 16.83
CA ARG A 104 22.13 -3.80 17.92
C ARG A 104 20.64 -3.74 18.23
N GLU A 105 19.80 -3.66 17.20
CA GLU A 105 18.34 -3.58 17.33
C GLU A 105 17.70 -4.90 17.78
N PHE A 106 18.10 -6.01 17.16
CA PHE A 106 17.53 -7.33 17.40
C PHE A 106 18.53 -8.22 18.14
N SER A 107 18.98 -7.81 19.33
CA SER A 107 20.10 -8.45 20.05
C SER A 107 19.86 -9.91 20.45
N ASN A 108 18.60 -10.30 20.64
CA ASN A 108 18.17 -11.66 20.94
C ASN A 108 17.93 -12.52 19.68
N PHE A 109 18.04 -11.96 18.47
CA PHE A 109 17.95 -12.72 17.23
C PHE A 109 19.28 -13.38 16.86
N ASN A 110 19.24 -14.68 16.54
CA ASN A 110 20.43 -15.42 16.11
C ASN A 110 20.71 -15.19 14.61
N PHE A 111 21.48 -14.14 14.30
CA PHE A 111 21.80 -13.78 12.92
C PHE A 111 22.66 -14.84 12.20
N PRO A 112 22.40 -15.10 10.91
CA PRO A 112 23.30 -15.89 10.08
C PRO A 112 24.67 -15.21 9.98
N LYS A 113 25.71 -16.01 9.73
CA LYS A 113 27.07 -15.49 9.57
C LYS A 113 27.18 -14.67 8.28
N LEU A 114 27.54 -13.40 8.41
CA LEU A 114 27.92 -12.57 7.26
C LEU A 114 29.29 -13.02 6.74
N PRO A 115 29.52 -13.04 5.40
CA PRO A 115 30.85 -13.29 4.85
C PRO A 115 31.91 -12.36 5.46
N GLY A 116 33.09 -12.90 5.77
CA GLY A 116 34.14 -12.15 6.46
C GLY A 116 34.88 -11.13 5.60
N LYS A 117 35.52 -10.17 6.28
CA LYS A 117 36.54 -9.30 5.67
C LYS A 117 37.79 -10.14 5.37
N TRP A 118 38.40 -9.88 4.22
CA TRP A 118 39.68 -10.47 3.85
C TRP A 118 40.71 -9.33 3.73
N PRO A 119 41.94 -9.49 4.23
CA PRO A 119 42.92 -8.40 4.28
C PRO A 119 43.59 -8.10 2.93
N PHE A 120 43.39 -8.95 1.92
CA PHE A 120 43.96 -8.80 0.58
C PHE A 120 42.88 -8.57 -0.47
N SER A 121 43.30 -8.13 -1.67
CA SER A 121 42.42 -8.09 -2.85
C SER A 121 41.83 -9.47 -3.11
N LEU A 122 40.53 -9.54 -3.31
CA LEU A 122 39.85 -10.79 -3.62
C LEU A 122 40.08 -11.20 -5.08
N SER A 123 40.25 -12.49 -5.32
CA SER A 123 40.13 -13.05 -6.66
C SER A 123 38.67 -13.06 -7.13
N GLU A 124 38.43 -13.21 -8.44
CA GLU A 124 37.07 -13.35 -9.01
C GLU A 124 36.27 -14.47 -8.33
N GLN A 125 36.91 -15.61 -8.06
CA GLN A 125 36.27 -16.73 -7.36
C GLN A 125 35.84 -16.35 -5.93
N GLN A 126 36.67 -15.58 -5.23
CA GLN A 126 36.35 -15.09 -3.88
C GLN A 126 35.28 -14.00 -3.90
N LEU A 127 35.24 -13.16 -4.94
CA LEU A 127 34.20 -12.16 -5.14
C LEU A 127 32.84 -12.82 -5.38
N ASP A 128 32.77 -13.84 -6.24
CA ASP A 128 31.55 -14.61 -6.46
C ASP A 128 31.13 -15.41 -5.21
N ALA A 129 32.08 -16.02 -4.49
CA ALA A 129 31.77 -16.68 -3.22
C ALA A 129 31.19 -15.70 -2.18
N ARG A 130 31.75 -14.49 -2.10
CA ARG A 130 31.22 -13.42 -1.23
C ARG A 130 29.84 -12.96 -1.70
N ARG A 131 29.61 -12.81 -3.01
CA ARG A 131 28.30 -12.48 -3.61
C ARG A 131 27.24 -13.47 -3.16
N ARG A 132 27.48 -14.77 -3.35
CA ARG A 132 26.58 -15.85 -2.91
C ARG A 132 26.34 -15.83 -1.40
N GLY A 133 27.39 -15.66 -0.60
CA GLY A 133 27.25 -15.60 0.85
C GLY A 133 26.47 -14.37 1.34
N MET A 134 26.51 -13.25 0.63
CA MET A 134 25.68 -12.08 0.96
C MET A 134 24.24 -12.25 0.50
N GLU A 135 24.01 -12.94 -0.62
CA GLU A 135 22.67 -13.34 -1.08
C GLU A 135 22.00 -14.24 -0.05
N GLU A 136 22.66 -15.34 0.35
CA GLU A 136 22.18 -16.25 1.40
C GLU A 136 21.95 -15.55 2.75
N TYR A 137 22.80 -14.58 3.09
CA TYR A 137 22.63 -13.77 4.30
C TYR A 137 21.35 -12.94 4.23
N LEU A 138 21.16 -12.18 3.14
CA LEU A 138 19.97 -11.34 2.96
C LEU A 138 18.70 -12.19 2.88
N GLU A 139 18.70 -13.30 2.16
CA GLU A 139 17.56 -14.22 2.09
C GLU A 139 17.11 -14.67 3.49
N ARG A 140 18.04 -15.07 4.34
CA ARG A 140 17.72 -15.51 5.72
C ARG A 140 17.25 -14.37 6.61
N VAL A 141 17.89 -13.21 6.53
CA VAL A 141 17.53 -12.05 7.37
C VAL A 141 16.19 -11.46 6.95
N CYS A 142 15.99 -11.22 5.65
CA CYS A 142 14.72 -10.69 5.12
C CYS A 142 13.55 -11.67 5.26
N SER A 143 13.82 -12.98 5.40
CA SER A 143 12.75 -13.96 5.61
C SER A 143 12.01 -13.78 6.94
N VAL A 144 12.61 -13.12 7.93
CA VAL A 144 11.98 -12.84 9.23
C VAL A 144 11.33 -11.47 9.15
N ARG A 145 9.99 -11.44 9.19
CA ARG A 145 9.22 -10.26 8.77
C ARG A 145 9.60 -8.99 9.53
N VAL A 146 9.66 -9.07 10.85
CA VAL A 146 10.02 -7.93 11.72
C VAL A 146 11.42 -7.35 11.43
N VAL A 147 12.34 -8.18 10.95
CA VAL A 147 13.70 -7.75 10.58
C VAL A 147 13.75 -7.25 9.15
N GLY A 148 13.11 -7.96 8.22
CA GLY A 148 13.04 -7.61 6.80
C GLY A 148 12.28 -6.31 6.52
N GLU A 149 11.27 -5.99 7.34
CA GLU A 149 10.45 -4.78 7.23
C GLU A 149 10.97 -3.62 8.11
N SER A 150 12.05 -3.83 8.86
CA SER A 150 12.63 -2.80 9.73
C SER A 150 13.19 -1.59 8.96
N ASP A 151 13.15 -0.41 9.57
CA ASP A 151 13.70 0.83 9.00
C ASP A 151 15.19 0.67 8.63
N ILE A 152 15.95 -0.07 9.43
CA ILE A 152 17.37 -0.37 9.16
C ILE A 152 17.54 -1.14 7.84
N MET A 153 16.68 -2.13 7.58
CA MET A 153 16.72 -2.90 6.33
C MET A 153 16.23 -2.05 5.15
N GLN A 154 15.16 -1.29 5.34
CA GLN A 154 14.62 -0.37 4.34
C GLN A 154 15.66 0.65 3.89
N GLU A 155 16.37 1.27 4.83
CA GLU A 155 17.45 2.21 4.56
C GLU A 155 18.59 1.55 3.76
N PHE A 156 19.00 0.34 4.13
CA PHE A 156 20.06 -0.36 3.40
C PHE A 156 19.66 -0.76 1.96
N LEU A 157 18.41 -1.21 1.78
CA LEU A 157 17.88 -1.60 0.48
C LEU A 157 17.52 -0.39 -0.39
N SER A 158 17.43 0.80 0.19
CA SER A 158 17.37 2.05 -0.55
C SER A 158 18.73 2.42 -1.15
N GLU A 159 18.74 3.03 -2.34
CA GLU A 159 19.96 3.63 -2.87
C GLU A 159 20.31 4.89 -2.06
N SER A 160 21.55 4.99 -1.58
CA SER A 160 22.03 6.16 -0.83
C SER A 160 22.08 7.41 -1.73
N ASP A 161 21.61 8.53 -1.19
CA ASP A 161 21.41 9.83 -1.89
C ASP A 161 22.68 10.40 -2.57
N GLU A 162 23.88 9.95 -2.22
CA GLU A 162 25.13 10.48 -2.78
C GLU A 162 25.36 10.10 -4.26
N ASN A 163 24.64 9.11 -4.80
CA ASN A 163 24.70 8.75 -6.22
C ASN A 163 23.50 9.27 -7.04
N TYR A 164 22.68 10.14 -6.46
CA TYR A 164 21.43 10.64 -7.05
C TYR A 164 21.64 11.71 -8.13
N ASN A 165 22.45 11.41 -9.15
CA ASN A 165 22.53 12.28 -10.33
C ASN A 165 21.19 12.29 -11.11
N GLY A 166 20.24 11.39 -10.80
CA GLY A 166 18.92 11.29 -11.44
C GLY A 166 18.95 10.87 -12.92
N VAL A 167 20.13 10.80 -13.55
CA VAL A 167 20.28 10.58 -15.00
C VAL A 167 20.29 9.08 -15.37
N THR A 168 20.40 8.16 -14.42
CA THR A 168 20.46 6.72 -14.75
C THR A 168 19.09 6.20 -15.19
N ASP A 169 19.07 5.44 -16.27
CA ASP A 169 17.88 4.73 -16.71
C ASP A 169 17.57 3.53 -15.81
N VAL A 170 16.28 3.30 -15.58
CA VAL A 170 15.72 2.16 -14.86
C VAL A 170 14.55 1.58 -15.65
N GLU A 171 14.27 0.31 -15.41
CA GLU A 171 13.12 -0.37 -15.98
C GLU A 171 12.02 -0.45 -14.92
N LEU A 172 10.92 0.26 -15.15
CA LEU A 172 9.73 0.21 -14.31
C LEU A 172 8.73 -0.78 -14.91
N ARG A 173 8.39 -1.82 -14.16
CA ARG A 173 7.29 -2.71 -14.51
C ARG A 173 5.97 -2.12 -14.06
N ILE A 174 4.97 -2.13 -14.92
CA ILE A 174 3.64 -1.57 -14.67
C ILE A 174 2.61 -2.64 -14.99
N ALA A 175 1.71 -2.92 -14.05
CA ALA A 175 0.62 -3.85 -14.24
C ALA A 175 -0.44 -3.24 -15.15
N LEU A 176 -0.88 -4.01 -16.15
CA LEU A 176 -1.96 -3.63 -17.06
C LEU A 176 -3.29 -4.24 -16.58
N PRO A 177 -4.44 -3.67 -16.99
CA PRO A 177 -5.76 -4.17 -16.57
C PRO A 177 -6.02 -5.65 -16.87
N ASP A 178 -5.41 -6.19 -17.91
CA ASP A 178 -5.53 -7.59 -18.34
C ASP A 178 -4.58 -8.57 -17.62
N LYS A 179 -3.98 -8.13 -16.51
CA LYS A 179 -3.04 -8.90 -15.66
C LYS A 179 -1.67 -9.13 -16.28
N THR A 180 -1.43 -8.63 -17.49
CA THR A 180 -0.08 -8.58 -18.04
C THR A 180 0.72 -7.47 -17.37
N THR A 181 2.03 -7.49 -17.57
CA THR A 181 2.94 -6.45 -17.07
C THR A 181 3.76 -5.93 -18.23
N ILE A 182 3.93 -4.61 -18.30
CA ILE A 182 4.76 -3.96 -19.29
C ILE A 182 5.91 -3.21 -18.63
N SER A 183 7.07 -3.24 -19.25
CA SER A 183 8.24 -2.50 -18.80
C SER A 183 8.44 -1.23 -19.60
N VAL A 184 8.64 -0.11 -18.92
CA VAL A 184 9.08 1.15 -19.51
C VAL A 184 10.46 1.53 -18.99
N ARG A 185 11.34 1.95 -19.91
CA ARG A 185 12.67 2.44 -19.57
C ARG A 185 12.62 3.96 -19.42
N VAL A 186 12.90 4.45 -18.22
CA VAL A 186 12.79 5.87 -17.85
C VAL A 186 13.94 6.25 -16.93
N ARG A 187 14.14 7.54 -16.66
CA ARG A 187 15.15 7.98 -15.69
C ARG A 187 14.65 7.76 -14.26
N LYS A 188 15.57 7.56 -13.31
CA LYS A 188 15.23 7.44 -11.88
C LYS A 188 14.44 8.63 -11.33
N ASN A 189 14.72 9.84 -11.83
CA ASN A 189 14.03 11.06 -11.45
C ASN A 189 12.84 11.40 -12.36
N SER A 190 12.39 10.46 -13.20
CA SER A 190 11.21 10.71 -14.03
C SER A 190 9.97 10.90 -13.18
N THR A 191 9.20 11.93 -13.49
CA THR A 191 7.93 12.21 -12.83
C THR A 191 6.84 11.25 -13.31
N THR A 192 5.72 11.18 -12.60
CA THR A 192 4.54 10.40 -13.00
C THR A 192 4.14 10.68 -14.45
N ASP A 193 4.09 11.96 -14.86
CA ASP A 193 3.76 12.33 -16.24
C ASP A 193 4.73 11.74 -17.25
N GLN A 194 6.03 11.82 -16.99
CA GLN A 194 7.05 11.28 -17.90
C GLN A 194 6.95 9.76 -18.03
N VAL A 195 6.71 9.06 -16.91
CA VAL A 195 6.49 7.61 -16.91
C VAL A 195 5.20 7.25 -17.64
N TYR A 196 4.13 8.02 -17.44
CA TYR A 196 2.85 7.79 -18.11
C TYR A 196 2.96 8.02 -19.63
N GLN A 197 3.66 9.06 -20.08
CA GLN A 197 3.90 9.29 -21.51
C GLN A 197 4.71 8.15 -22.15
N ALA A 198 5.76 7.67 -21.46
CA ALA A 198 6.52 6.50 -21.92
C ALA A 198 5.63 5.25 -22.04
N LEU A 199 4.71 5.05 -21.08
CA LEU A 199 3.74 3.96 -21.11
C LEU A 199 2.74 4.10 -22.26
N VAL A 200 2.13 5.27 -22.45
CA VAL A 200 1.17 5.56 -23.53
C VAL A 200 1.78 5.23 -24.90
N MET A 201 3.01 5.68 -25.16
CA MET A 201 3.73 5.37 -26.40
C MET A 201 4.04 3.88 -26.54
N LYS A 202 4.43 3.22 -25.44
CA LYS A 202 4.80 1.79 -25.45
C LYS A 202 3.60 0.87 -25.67
N VAL A 203 2.45 1.23 -25.09
CA VAL A 203 1.18 0.49 -25.19
C VAL A 203 0.46 0.79 -26.51
N GLY A 204 0.66 1.99 -27.08
CA GLY A 204 -0.03 2.42 -28.30
C GLY A 204 -1.43 2.98 -28.00
N MET A 205 -1.59 3.70 -26.88
CA MET A 205 -2.85 4.35 -26.54
C MET A 205 -3.02 5.62 -27.39
N ASP A 206 -4.22 5.83 -27.94
CA ASP A 206 -4.56 7.12 -28.56
C ASP A 206 -4.79 8.21 -27.50
N SER A 207 -4.88 9.46 -27.95
CA SER A 207 -5.02 10.61 -27.04
C SER A 207 -6.34 10.59 -26.26
N ILE A 208 -7.41 10.02 -26.83
CA ILE A 208 -8.71 9.93 -26.18
C ILE A 208 -8.60 8.94 -25.02
N MET A 209 -8.16 7.71 -25.28
CA MET A 209 -7.93 6.68 -24.27
C MET A 209 -6.97 7.18 -23.19
N ALA A 210 -5.85 7.79 -23.57
CA ALA A 210 -4.87 8.31 -22.61
C ALA A 210 -5.46 9.35 -21.64
N SER A 211 -6.53 10.04 -22.00
CA SER A 211 -7.19 11.04 -21.12
C SER A 211 -8.12 10.42 -20.05
N TYR A 212 -8.46 9.14 -20.16
CA TYR A 212 -9.35 8.40 -19.24
C TYR A 212 -8.64 7.25 -18.51
N PHE A 213 -7.32 7.20 -18.57
CA PHE A 213 -6.48 6.28 -17.81
C PHE A 213 -5.42 7.08 -17.04
N ALA A 214 -4.88 6.49 -15.99
CA ALA A 214 -3.80 7.08 -15.20
C ALA A 214 -2.92 6.00 -14.58
N LEU A 215 -1.78 6.41 -14.02
CA LEU A 215 -0.94 5.57 -13.18
C LEU A 215 -1.43 5.59 -11.74
N PHE A 216 -1.43 4.42 -11.13
CA PHE A 216 -1.83 4.18 -9.75
C PHE A 216 -0.73 3.45 -8.99
N GLU A 217 -0.61 3.74 -7.70
CA GLU A 217 0.08 2.90 -6.74
C GLU A 217 -0.90 1.90 -6.13
N VAL A 218 -0.48 0.63 -6.06
CA VAL A 218 -1.17 -0.45 -5.36
C VAL A 218 -0.63 -0.53 -3.94
N ILE A 219 -1.52 -0.38 -2.95
CA ILE A 219 -1.21 -0.35 -1.53
C ILE A 219 -1.87 -1.56 -0.85
N ASN A 220 -1.09 -2.29 -0.06
CA ASN A 220 -1.55 -3.47 0.70
C ASN A 220 -2.34 -4.47 -0.17
N HIS A 221 -1.94 -4.65 -1.44
CA HIS A 221 -2.51 -5.54 -2.46
C HIS A 221 -3.96 -5.25 -2.91
N SER A 222 -4.74 -4.48 -2.15
CA SER A 222 -6.18 -4.32 -2.36
C SER A 222 -6.57 -2.91 -2.77
N PHE A 223 -5.98 -1.89 -2.14
CA PHE A 223 -6.29 -0.49 -2.38
C PHE A 223 -5.38 0.09 -3.46
N VAL A 224 -5.90 1.07 -4.20
CA VAL A 224 -5.13 1.79 -5.21
C VAL A 224 -5.35 3.29 -5.04
N ARG A 225 -4.28 4.07 -5.19
CA ARG A 225 -4.38 5.54 -5.28
C ARG A 225 -3.79 6.02 -6.58
N LYS A 226 -4.37 7.08 -7.16
CA LYS A 226 -3.80 7.73 -8.34
C LYS A 226 -2.49 8.43 -7.94
N LEU A 227 -1.48 8.33 -8.81
CA LEU A 227 -0.24 9.09 -8.65
C LEU A 227 -0.45 10.52 -9.13
N VAL A 228 0.05 11.49 -8.36
CA VAL A 228 0.04 12.89 -8.79
C VAL A 228 1.16 13.16 -9.80
N PRO A 229 1.01 14.18 -10.68
CA PRO A 229 1.95 14.42 -11.79
C PRO A 229 3.43 14.55 -11.39
N ASN A 230 3.69 15.12 -10.22
CA ASN A 230 5.03 15.46 -9.73
C ASN A 230 5.64 14.40 -8.78
N GLU A 231 4.94 13.29 -8.52
CA GLU A 231 5.53 12.15 -7.82
C GLU A 231 6.62 11.49 -8.68
N PHE A 232 7.50 10.71 -8.04
CA PHE A 232 8.56 9.96 -8.71
C PHE A 232 8.27 8.46 -8.61
N PRO A 233 7.65 7.82 -9.64
CA PRO A 233 7.25 6.42 -9.58
C PRO A 233 8.38 5.46 -9.24
N HIS A 234 9.63 5.76 -9.62
CA HIS A 234 10.77 4.95 -9.23
C HIS A 234 10.96 4.87 -7.70
N LYS A 235 10.76 5.98 -6.96
CA LYS A 235 10.87 5.99 -5.49
C LYS A 235 9.83 5.07 -4.85
N LEU A 236 8.58 5.19 -5.27
CA LEU A 236 7.46 4.34 -4.82
C LEU A 236 7.68 2.87 -5.18
N TYR A 237 8.19 2.65 -6.39
CA TYR A 237 8.59 1.35 -6.84
C TYR A 237 9.58 0.80 -5.79
N VAL A 238 10.64 1.52 -5.42
CA VAL A 238 11.72 0.97 -4.57
C VAL A 238 11.20 0.72 -3.16
N GLN A 239 10.46 1.65 -2.58
CA GLN A 239 9.97 1.55 -1.20
C GLN A 239 9.01 0.37 -0.97
N ASN A 240 8.19 0.00 -1.96
CA ASN A 240 7.17 -1.04 -1.81
C ASN A 240 7.64 -2.43 -2.29
N TYR A 241 8.90 -2.81 -2.07
CA TYR A 241 9.44 -4.07 -2.60
C TYR A 241 8.84 -5.33 -1.96
N THR A 242 8.36 -5.26 -0.71
CA THR A 242 7.74 -6.37 0.04
C THR A 242 6.24 -6.53 -0.22
N SER A 243 5.52 -5.44 -0.51
CA SER A 243 4.04 -5.40 -0.54
C SER A 243 3.42 -5.60 -1.93
N ALA A 244 4.19 -6.06 -2.92
CA ALA A 244 3.73 -6.12 -4.32
C ALA A 244 3.68 -7.55 -4.88
N VAL A 245 2.51 -8.18 -4.81
CA VAL A 245 2.15 -9.35 -5.64
C VAL A 245 1.39 -8.84 -6.87
N PRO A 246 1.82 -9.05 -8.14
CA PRO A 246 3.00 -9.75 -8.66
C PRO A 246 4.05 -8.78 -9.24
N GLY A 247 5.07 -8.42 -8.45
CA GLY A 247 6.32 -7.83 -8.99
C GLY A 247 6.26 -6.33 -9.38
N THR A 248 5.14 -5.65 -9.12
CA THR A 248 5.05 -4.19 -9.20
C THR A 248 3.96 -3.60 -8.30
N CYS A 249 4.22 -2.42 -7.75
CA CYS A 249 3.23 -1.58 -7.08
C CYS A 249 2.61 -0.54 -8.02
N LEU A 250 3.00 -0.48 -9.30
CA LEU A 250 2.50 0.47 -10.28
C LEU A 250 1.47 -0.21 -11.19
N ALA A 251 0.33 0.42 -11.39
CA ALA A 251 -0.74 -0.08 -12.26
C ALA A 251 -1.29 1.00 -13.18
N LEU A 252 -1.57 0.63 -14.42
CA LEU A 252 -2.43 1.41 -15.31
C LEU A 252 -3.88 1.07 -14.97
N ARG A 253 -4.69 2.08 -14.64
CA ARG A 253 -6.13 1.88 -14.41
C ARG A 253 -6.94 2.97 -15.06
N LYS A 254 -8.20 2.63 -15.32
CA LYS A 254 -9.24 3.53 -15.78
C LYS A 254 -9.48 4.63 -14.72
N TRP A 255 -9.45 5.89 -15.15
CA TRP A 255 -9.69 7.08 -14.33
C TRP A 255 -10.90 7.85 -14.85
N LEU A 256 -12.08 7.29 -14.56
CA LEU A 256 -13.37 7.89 -14.91
C LEU A 256 -14.46 7.39 -13.95
N PHE A 257 -15.46 8.24 -13.73
CA PHE A 257 -16.61 7.91 -12.87
C PHE A 257 -17.91 7.71 -13.68
N SER A 258 -18.10 8.49 -14.74
CA SER A 258 -19.32 8.51 -15.55
C SER A 258 -19.29 7.50 -16.69
N PHE A 259 -20.43 6.83 -16.92
CA PHE A 259 -20.55 5.90 -18.04
C PHE A 259 -20.60 6.61 -19.39
N GLN A 260 -21.05 7.87 -19.44
CA GLN A 260 -21.14 8.64 -20.70
C GLN A 260 -19.77 8.87 -21.31
N GLU A 261 -18.79 9.22 -20.47
CA GLU A 261 -17.41 9.39 -20.92
C GLU A 261 -16.78 8.06 -21.31
N GLU A 262 -17.12 6.97 -20.59
CA GLU A 262 -16.70 5.62 -20.99
C GLU A 262 -17.26 5.19 -22.36
N GLU A 263 -18.41 5.71 -22.80
CA GLU A 263 -18.95 5.43 -24.14
C GLU A 263 -18.03 5.94 -25.25
N LEU A 264 -17.27 7.00 -25.00
CA LEU A 264 -16.29 7.54 -25.96
C LEU A 264 -15.15 6.55 -26.22
N LEU A 265 -14.92 5.61 -25.30
CA LEU A 265 -13.92 4.56 -25.41
C LEU A 265 -14.45 3.29 -26.09
N ARG A 266 -15.76 3.20 -26.35
CA ARG A 266 -16.42 1.97 -26.81
C ARG A 266 -15.82 1.42 -28.11
N ASP A 267 -15.54 2.31 -29.05
CA ASP A 267 -15.08 1.94 -30.40
C ASP A 267 -13.55 1.77 -30.47
N ASN A 268 -12.83 2.07 -29.39
CA ASN A 268 -11.40 1.76 -29.27
C ASN A 268 -11.24 0.33 -28.71
N PRO A 269 -10.73 -0.65 -29.50
CA PRO A 269 -10.65 -2.04 -29.07
C PRO A 269 -9.76 -2.26 -27.84
N LEU A 270 -8.68 -1.49 -27.72
CA LEU A 270 -7.75 -1.59 -26.60
C LEU A 270 -8.37 -1.03 -25.32
N ALA A 271 -9.05 0.11 -25.41
CA ALA A 271 -9.77 0.69 -24.27
C ALA A 271 -10.91 -0.24 -23.81
N LEU A 272 -11.68 -0.80 -24.74
CA LEU A 272 -12.73 -1.78 -24.44
C LEU A 272 -12.16 -3.02 -23.72
N HIS A 273 -11.04 -3.55 -24.21
CA HIS A 273 -10.33 -4.68 -23.60
C HIS A 273 -9.90 -4.35 -22.16
N TYR A 274 -9.27 -3.20 -21.93
CA TYR A 274 -8.83 -2.80 -20.59
C TYR A 274 -9.98 -2.50 -19.63
N CYS A 275 -11.03 -1.81 -20.07
CA CYS A 275 -12.23 -1.58 -19.26
C CYS A 275 -12.89 -2.91 -18.86
N PHE A 276 -13.00 -3.86 -19.79
CA PHE A 276 -13.54 -5.19 -19.53
C PHE A 276 -12.71 -5.96 -18.49
N HIS A 277 -11.39 -6.01 -18.66
CA HIS A 277 -10.53 -6.75 -17.74
C HIS A 277 -10.42 -6.13 -16.35
N GLN A 278 -10.40 -4.79 -16.26
CA GLN A 278 -10.49 -4.12 -14.96
C GLN A 278 -11.81 -4.47 -14.27
N ALA A 279 -12.93 -4.43 -15.00
CA ALA A 279 -14.24 -4.70 -14.44
C ALA A 279 -14.41 -6.18 -13.99
N LEU A 280 -13.81 -7.13 -14.70
CA LEU A 280 -13.74 -8.53 -14.24
C LEU A 280 -13.02 -8.65 -12.89
N GLU A 281 -11.92 -7.94 -12.71
CA GLU A 281 -11.16 -7.97 -11.45
C GLU A 281 -11.93 -7.27 -10.33
N ASP A 282 -12.59 -6.14 -10.61
CA ASP A 282 -13.39 -5.41 -9.62
C ASP A 282 -14.61 -6.25 -9.16
N VAL A 283 -15.24 -7.03 -10.06
CA VAL A 283 -16.26 -8.04 -9.68
C VAL A 283 -15.65 -9.15 -8.83
N LYS A 284 -14.49 -9.69 -9.24
CA LYS A 284 -13.82 -10.77 -8.50
C LYS A 284 -13.44 -10.35 -7.07
N LYS A 285 -13.04 -9.08 -6.89
CA LYS A 285 -12.71 -8.48 -5.59
C LYS A 285 -13.94 -8.10 -4.76
N GLY A 286 -15.16 -8.25 -5.31
CA GLY A 286 -16.40 -7.89 -4.64
C GLY A 286 -16.67 -6.39 -4.55
N PHE A 287 -15.94 -5.57 -5.32
CA PHE A 287 -16.17 -4.12 -5.38
C PHE A 287 -17.47 -3.78 -6.12
N ILE A 288 -17.88 -4.64 -7.05
CA ILE A 288 -19.12 -4.49 -7.80
C ILE A 288 -20.06 -5.62 -7.41
N LYS A 289 -21.24 -5.27 -6.89
CA LYS A 289 -22.25 -6.24 -6.48
C LYS A 289 -23.06 -6.68 -7.69
N THR A 290 -22.90 -7.94 -8.08
CA THR A 290 -23.54 -8.50 -9.29
C THR A 290 -24.93 -9.06 -9.05
N GLU A 291 -25.31 -9.30 -7.79
CA GLU A 291 -26.63 -9.80 -7.38
C GLU A 291 -27.17 -10.91 -8.30
N ASP A 292 -28.37 -10.74 -8.85
CA ASP A 292 -29.07 -11.67 -9.74
C ASP A 292 -28.44 -11.79 -11.15
N LYS A 293 -27.56 -10.87 -11.54
CA LYS A 293 -26.90 -10.85 -12.86
C LYS A 293 -25.65 -11.74 -12.94
N SER A 294 -25.22 -12.33 -11.83
CA SER A 294 -23.97 -13.09 -11.71
C SER A 294 -23.79 -14.17 -12.78
N TYR A 295 -24.81 -15.00 -13.02
CA TYR A 295 -24.77 -16.06 -14.04
C TYR A 295 -24.66 -15.51 -15.47
N GLN A 296 -25.42 -14.46 -15.79
CA GLN A 296 -25.39 -13.82 -17.11
C GLN A 296 -24.02 -13.17 -17.37
N LEU A 297 -23.47 -12.48 -16.38
CA LEU A 297 -22.14 -11.86 -16.46
C LEU A 297 -21.05 -12.92 -16.67
N GLN A 298 -21.10 -14.04 -15.95
CA GLN A 298 -20.16 -15.15 -16.14
C GLN A 298 -20.20 -15.67 -17.58
N LYS A 299 -21.39 -15.96 -18.12
CA LYS A 299 -21.56 -16.43 -19.50
C LYS A 299 -21.02 -15.42 -20.52
N LEU A 300 -21.27 -14.12 -20.32
CA LEU A 300 -20.75 -13.07 -21.19
C LEU A 300 -19.22 -12.98 -21.15
N ALA A 301 -18.63 -13.16 -19.97
CA ALA A 301 -17.17 -13.17 -19.79
C ALA A 301 -16.51 -14.37 -20.51
N GLU A 302 -17.06 -15.57 -20.33
CA GLU A 302 -16.58 -16.80 -21.00
C GLU A 302 -16.67 -16.69 -22.53
N GLN A 303 -17.73 -16.05 -23.03
CA GLN A 303 -17.93 -15.78 -24.46
C GLN A 303 -17.13 -14.58 -24.98
N ARG A 304 -16.37 -13.89 -24.12
CA ARG A 304 -15.64 -12.64 -24.43
C ARG A 304 -16.51 -11.56 -25.08
N LYS A 305 -17.79 -11.47 -24.69
CA LYS A 305 -18.72 -10.43 -25.15
C LYS A 305 -18.52 -9.14 -24.36
N MET A 306 -17.36 -8.51 -24.53
CA MET A 306 -16.87 -7.40 -23.70
C MET A 306 -17.85 -6.21 -23.61
N ALA A 307 -18.33 -5.72 -24.76
CA ALA A 307 -19.24 -4.57 -24.79
C ALA A 307 -20.58 -4.87 -24.09
N THR A 308 -21.14 -6.05 -24.30
CA THR A 308 -22.38 -6.48 -23.65
C THR A 308 -22.18 -6.71 -22.16
N TYR A 309 -21.04 -7.29 -21.76
CA TYR A 309 -20.67 -7.46 -20.36
C TYR A 309 -20.61 -6.11 -19.64
N LEU A 310 -19.89 -5.13 -20.18
CA LEU A 310 -19.79 -3.80 -19.61
C LEU A 310 -21.14 -3.08 -19.57
N SER A 311 -21.94 -3.19 -20.63
CA SER A 311 -23.30 -2.62 -20.67
C SER A 311 -24.18 -3.14 -19.53
N LEU A 312 -24.15 -4.46 -19.27
CA LEU A 312 -24.88 -5.05 -18.16
C LEU A 312 -24.32 -4.59 -16.80
N LEU A 313 -23.00 -4.61 -16.65
CA LEU A 313 -22.33 -4.34 -15.38
C LEU A 313 -22.45 -2.88 -14.92
N ARG A 314 -22.56 -1.92 -15.86
CA ARG A 314 -22.83 -0.50 -15.56
C ARG A 314 -24.11 -0.26 -14.75
N THR A 315 -25.01 -1.23 -14.71
CA THR A 315 -26.26 -1.17 -13.93
C THR A 315 -26.15 -1.74 -12.52
N CYS A 316 -24.96 -2.21 -12.13
CA CYS A 316 -24.70 -2.83 -10.83
C CYS A 316 -24.14 -1.82 -9.82
N GLU A 317 -24.44 -2.03 -8.53
CA GLU A 317 -23.89 -1.19 -7.45
C GLU A 317 -22.36 -1.36 -7.38
N GLY A 318 -21.64 -0.26 -7.21
CA GLY A 318 -20.18 -0.22 -7.08
C GLY A 318 -19.42 -0.07 -8.42
N TYR A 319 -20.10 -0.11 -9.56
CA TYR A 319 -19.45 0.17 -10.85
C TYR A 319 -18.94 1.61 -10.91
N ASN A 320 -17.66 1.80 -11.24
CA ASN A 320 -16.95 3.09 -11.20
C ASN A 320 -17.03 3.80 -9.83
N GLU A 321 -17.09 3.04 -8.74
CA GLU A 321 -17.02 3.56 -7.38
C GLU A 321 -15.60 3.35 -6.81
N VAL A 322 -15.06 4.36 -6.13
CA VAL A 322 -13.78 4.27 -5.41
C VAL A 322 -14.09 4.18 -3.92
N ALA A 323 -13.82 3.01 -3.33
CA ALA A 323 -13.91 2.78 -1.90
C ALA A 323 -12.54 2.95 -1.23
N PHE A 324 -12.49 3.70 -0.13
CA PHE A 324 -11.27 3.95 0.65
C PHE A 324 -11.18 3.00 1.85
N PRO A 325 -9.97 2.73 2.36
CA PRO A 325 -9.79 2.02 3.62
C PRO A 325 -10.58 2.68 4.76
N HIS A 326 -11.04 1.87 5.71
CA HIS A 326 -11.77 2.38 6.87
C HIS A 326 -10.93 3.38 7.66
N CYS A 327 -11.54 4.46 8.11
CA CYS A 327 -10.86 5.54 8.81
C CYS A 327 -11.79 6.25 9.79
N SER A 328 -11.21 7.02 10.72
CA SER A 328 -12.01 7.79 11.68
C SER A 328 -12.64 9.02 11.03
N CYS A 329 -13.75 9.49 11.60
CA CYS A 329 -14.55 10.59 11.07
C CYS A 329 -15.21 11.37 12.20
N ASP A 330 -15.15 12.70 12.16
CA ASP A 330 -15.68 13.56 13.24
C ASP A 330 -17.21 13.53 13.38
N SER A 331 -17.91 13.10 12.32
CA SER A 331 -19.37 12.91 12.36
C SER A 331 -19.79 11.65 13.13
N ARG A 332 -18.84 10.77 13.50
CA ARG A 332 -19.09 9.52 14.22
C ARG A 332 -18.20 9.39 15.46
N ARG A 333 -18.83 9.27 16.64
CA ARG A 333 -18.12 9.23 17.93
C ARG A 333 -17.47 7.89 18.27
N LYS A 334 -17.92 6.78 17.69
CA LYS A 334 -17.42 5.42 17.96
C LYS A 334 -17.28 4.67 16.65
N GLY A 335 -16.17 3.96 16.44
CA GLY A 335 -15.89 3.23 15.22
C GLY A 335 -15.49 4.11 14.04
N HIS A 336 -15.28 3.49 12.88
CA HIS A 336 -14.78 4.10 11.66
C HIS A 336 -15.87 4.28 10.58
N VAL A 337 -15.47 4.82 9.43
CA VAL A 337 -16.25 4.84 8.20
C VAL A 337 -15.41 4.31 7.03
N ILE A 338 -16.05 3.61 6.11
CA ILE A 338 -15.54 3.34 4.76
C ILE A 338 -16.22 4.35 3.83
N THR A 339 -15.42 5.18 3.17
CA THR A 339 -15.94 6.18 2.24
C THR A 339 -15.97 5.63 0.83
N ALA A 340 -17.06 5.87 0.10
CA ALA A 340 -17.22 5.44 -1.29
C ALA A 340 -17.64 6.61 -2.18
N ILE A 341 -16.92 6.82 -3.28
CA ILE A 341 -17.11 7.94 -4.22
C ILE A 341 -17.52 7.39 -5.58
N SER A 342 -18.68 7.82 -6.09
CA SER A 342 -19.17 7.47 -7.43
C SER A 342 -19.68 8.71 -8.16
N ILE A 343 -20.00 8.61 -9.45
CA ILE A 343 -20.64 9.71 -10.18
C ILE A 343 -22.02 10.09 -9.61
N HIS A 344 -22.65 9.23 -8.83
CA HIS A 344 -24.00 9.42 -8.30
C HIS A 344 -23.99 10.02 -6.89
N HIS A 345 -23.16 9.47 -6.01
CA HIS A 345 -23.15 9.84 -4.60
C HIS A 345 -21.75 9.75 -4.00
N PHE A 346 -21.58 10.47 -2.89
CA PHE A 346 -20.56 10.19 -1.89
C PHE A 346 -21.20 9.47 -0.70
N LYS A 347 -20.64 8.34 -0.24
CA LYS A 347 -21.20 7.55 0.85
C LYS A 347 -20.21 7.41 2.01
N LEU A 348 -20.73 7.42 3.23
CA LEU A 348 -20.05 6.99 4.44
C LEU A 348 -20.73 5.74 4.98
N HIS A 349 -20.06 4.60 4.86
CA HIS A 349 -20.50 3.33 5.45
C HIS A 349 -19.92 3.22 6.86
N ALA A 350 -20.78 3.16 7.88
CA ALA A 350 -20.31 2.92 9.24
C ALA A 350 -19.66 1.53 9.33
N CYS A 351 -18.56 1.43 10.07
CA CYS A 351 -17.88 0.17 10.34
C CYS A 351 -17.17 0.22 11.70
N THR A 352 -16.84 -0.93 12.27
CA THR A 352 -16.03 -0.99 13.49
C THR A 352 -14.59 -0.48 13.24
N GLU A 353 -13.80 -0.31 14.29
CA GLU A 353 -12.41 0.18 14.17
C GLU A 353 -11.50 -0.80 13.42
N ASP A 354 -11.87 -2.09 13.33
CA ASP A 354 -11.26 -3.13 12.51
C ASP A 354 -11.84 -3.21 11.07
N GLY A 355 -12.80 -2.35 10.73
CA GLY A 355 -13.35 -2.24 9.37
C GLY A 355 -14.54 -3.16 9.07
N THR A 356 -15.12 -3.83 10.07
CA THR A 356 -16.33 -4.64 9.89
C THR A 356 -17.55 -3.74 9.67
N LEU A 357 -18.24 -3.91 8.53
CA LEU A 357 -19.38 -3.06 8.14
C LEU A 357 -20.55 -3.13 9.13
N GLU A 358 -21.18 -1.98 9.36
CA GLU A 358 -22.43 -1.82 10.11
C GLU A 358 -23.58 -1.40 9.17
N ASN A 359 -24.82 -1.55 9.63
CA ASN A 359 -26.03 -1.29 8.82
C ASN A 359 -26.27 0.20 8.50
N GLN A 360 -25.48 1.12 9.05
CA GLN A 360 -25.67 2.55 8.84
C GLN A 360 -24.85 3.04 7.64
N VAL A 361 -25.54 3.64 6.66
CA VAL A 361 -24.92 4.30 5.51
C VAL A 361 -25.49 5.71 5.37
N ILE A 362 -24.62 6.70 5.25
CA ILE A 362 -25.00 8.08 4.93
C ILE A 362 -24.57 8.36 3.50
N ALA A 363 -25.54 8.53 2.60
CA ALA A 363 -25.28 8.91 1.21
C ALA A 363 -25.54 10.42 1.04
N PHE A 364 -24.64 11.11 0.35
CA PHE A 364 -24.71 12.51 -0.02
C PHE A 364 -24.84 12.66 -1.53
N GLU A 365 -25.77 13.50 -1.95
CA GLU A 365 -25.92 13.90 -3.34
C GLU A 365 -24.87 14.96 -3.69
N TRP A 366 -24.37 14.96 -4.92
CA TRP A 366 -23.40 15.96 -5.36
C TRP A 366 -23.96 17.39 -5.35
N ALA A 367 -25.28 17.56 -5.43
CA ALA A 367 -25.94 18.85 -5.30
C ALA A 367 -25.96 19.39 -3.85
N GLU A 368 -25.75 18.53 -2.85
CA GLU A 368 -25.67 18.94 -1.44
C GLU A 368 -24.29 19.51 -1.09
N MET A 369 -23.26 19.14 -1.86
CA MET A 369 -21.88 19.54 -1.62
C MET A 369 -21.65 21.02 -1.95
N GLN A 370 -21.13 21.76 -0.99
CA GLN A 370 -20.87 23.21 -1.11
C GLN A 370 -19.38 23.48 -1.31
N ARG A 371 -18.55 22.87 -0.47
CA ARG A 371 -17.09 23.08 -0.42
C ARG A 371 -16.40 21.82 0.01
N TRP A 372 -15.14 21.67 -0.39
CA TRP A 372 -14.25 20.63 0.11
C TRP A 372 -12.81 21.14 0.03
N ASP A 373 -11.97 20.63 0.92
CA ASP A 373 -10.55 20.97 0.98
C ASP A 373 -9.78 19.88 1.75
N THR A 374 -8.47 20.01 1.81
CA THR A 374 -7.57 19.15 2.58
C THR A 374 -6.99 19.87 3.77
N ASP A 375 -6.94 19.19 4.92
CA ASP A 375 -6.27 19.64 6.14
C ASP A 375 -5.00 18.81 6.30
N GLU A 376 -3.85 19.35 5.86
CA GLU A 376 -2.56 18.65 5.87
C GLU A 376 -2.09 18.32 7.28
N GLU A 377 -2.23 19.26 8.22
CA GLU A 377 -1.85 19.07 9.62
C GLU A 377 -2.71 17.99 10.30
N GLY A 378 -4.01 18.00 10.02
CA GLY A 378 -4.95 16.99 10.50
C GLY A 378 -4.93 15.67 9.73
N MET A 379 -4.18 15.57 8.63
CA MET A 379 -4.26 14.48 7.64
C MET A 379 -5.71 14.11 7.30
N ALA A 380 -6.51 15.11 6.94
CA ALA A 380 -7.94 14.95 6.78
C ALA A 380 -8.46 15.52 5.46
N PHE A 381 -9.45 14.82 4.89
CA PHE A 381 -10.31 15.38 3.85
C PHE A 381 -11.52 16.03 4.51
N CYS A 382 -11.76 17.29 4.18
CA CYS A 382 -12.83 18.10 4.75
C CYS A 382 -13.87 18.40 3.68
N PHE A 383 -15.16 18.22 3.98
CA PHE A 383 -16.23 18.65 3.08
C PHE A 383 -17.39 19.31 3.84
N GLU A 384 -18.01 20.29 3.20
CA GLU A 384 -19.19 21.00 3.66
C GLU A 384 -20.39 20.64 2.80
N TYR A 385 -21.47 20.22 3.44
CA TYR A 385 -22.71 19.88 2.76
C TYR A 385 -23.91 20.62 3.38
N ALA A 386 -24.94 20.86 2.57
CA ALA A 386 -26.22 21.43 3.00
C ALA A 386 -27.38 20.56 2.53
N ARG A 387 -28.34 20.28 3.43
CA ARG A 387 -29.54 19.48 3.11
C ARG A 387 -30.81 20.27 3.34
N GLY A 388 -31.54 20.53 2.26
CA GLY A 388 -32.73 21.37 2.31
C GLY A 388 -32.39 22.74 2.90
N GLU A 389 -33.19 23.18 3.86
CA GLU A 389 -33.01 24.48 4.53
C GLU A 389 -32.07 24.43 5.76
N LYS A 390 -31.42 23.29 6.03
CA LYS A 390 -30.49 23.17 7.16
C LYS A 390 -29.22 23.96 6.89
N LYS A 391 -28.66 24.55 7.95
CA LYS A 391 -27.34 25.18 7.89
C LYS A 391 -26.29 24.20 7.36
N PRO A 392 -25.34 24.66 6.53
CA PRO A 392 -24.22 23.85 6.08
C PRO A 392 -23.45 23.25 7.25
N ARG A 393 -22.91 22.04 7.06
CA ARG A 393 -22.13 21.31 8.05
C ARG A 393 -20.83 20.81 7.45
N TRP A 394 -19.75 21.03 8.18
CA TRP A 394 -18.45 20.42 7.89
C TRP A 394 -18.36 19.02 8.48
N VAL A 395 -17.65 18.16 7.76
CA VAL A 395 -17.26 16.82 8.17
C VAL A 395 -15.80 16.63 7.80
N LYS A 396 -15.03 16.02 8.70
CA LYS A 396 -13.63 15.65 8.51
C LYS A 396 -13.48 14.13 8.48
N ILE A 397 -12.81 13.63 7.44
CA ILE A 397 -12.41 12.23 7.27
C ILE A 397 -10.91 12.15 7.47
N PHE A 398 -10.45 11.51 8.55
CA PHE A 398 -9.05 11.44 8.92
C PHE A 398 -8.39 10.22 8.27
N THR A 399 -7.71 10.44 7.14
CA THR A 399 -7.18 9.35 6.31
C THR A 399 -5.86 9.78 5.67
N PRO A 400 -4.84 8.91 5.59
CA PRO A 400 -3.59 9.25 4.89
C PRO A 400 -3.79 9.49 3.38
N TYR A 401 -4.97 9.15 2.84
CA TYR A 401 -5.31 9.29 1.43
C TYR A 401 -6.15 10.54 1.14
N PHE A 402 -6.11 11.55 2.02
CA PHE A 402 -6.96 12.75 1.92
C PHE A 402 -6.78 13.50 0.60
N ASN A 403 -5.55 13.60 0.09
CA ASN A 403 -5.26 14.21 -1.21
C ASN A 403 -5.90 13.43 -2.38
N TYR A 404 -5.85 12.09 -2.33
CA TYR A 404 -6.49 11.27 -3.36
C TYR A 404 -8.02 11.35 -3.28
N MET A 405 -8.59 11.45 -2.08
CA MET A 405 -10.02 11.71 -1.88
C MET A 405 -10.45 13.05 -2.50
N HIS A 406 -9.66 14.10 -2.29
CA HIS A 406 -9.85 15.40 -2.93
C HIS A 406 -9.79 15.30 -4.46
N GLU A 407 -8.81 14.60 -5.03
CA GLU A 407 -8.73 14.39 -6.49
C GLU A 407 -9.95 13.64 -7.04
N CYS A 408 -10.49 12.67 -6.31
CA CYS A 408 -11.73 11.98 -6.69
C CYS A 408 -12.92 12.95 -6.73
N PHE A 409 -13.07 13.85 -5.74
CA PHE A 409 -14.10 14.89 -5.75
C PHE A 409 -13.95 15.82 -6.95
N GLU A 410 -12.74 16.36 -7.16
CA GLU A 410 -12.45 17.23 -8.31
C GLU A 410 -12.78 16.56 -9.63
N ARG A 411 -12.41 15.28 -9.79
CA ARG A 411 -12.71 14.53 -11.01
C ARG A 411 -14.20 14.33 -11.20
N VAL A 412 -14.94 13.92 -10.17
CA VAL A 412 -16.40 13.76 -10.26
C VAL A 412 -17.07 15.07 -10.66
N PHE A 413 -16.70 16.20 -10.03
CA PHE A 413 -17.25 17.51 -10.40
C PHE A 413 -16.88 17.95 -11.82
N CYS A 414 -15.67 17.61 -12.29
CA CYS A 414 -15.27 17.83 -13.67
C CYS A 414 -16.19 17.08 -14.65
N GLU A 415 -16.40 15.77 -14.42
CA GLU A 415 -17.26 14.93 -15.27
C GLU A 415 -18.74 15.34 -15.22
N LEU A 416 -19.24 15.74 -14.04
CA LEU A 416 -20.60 16.29 -13.92
C LEU A 416 -20.79 17.59 -14.72
N LYS A 417 -19.76 18.44 -14.81
CA LYS A 417 -19.78 19.65 -15.66
C LYS A 417 -19.80 19.29 -17.14
N TRP A 418 -18.99 18.32 -17.58
CA TRP A 418 -19.00 17.83 -18.97
C TRP A 418 -20.39 17.34 -19.36
N ARG A 419 -21.04 16.56 -18.49
CA ARG A 419 -22.42 16.06 -18.72
C ARG A 419 -23.44 17.18 -18.92
N LYS A 420 -23.37 18.27 -18.14
CA LYS A 420 -24.28 19.42 -18.32
C LYS A 420 -24.08 20.11 -19.66
N GLN A 421 -22.83 20.25 -20.11
CA GLN A 421 -22.51 20.83 -21.42
C GLN A 421 -23.03 19.96 -22.57
N TYR A 422 -22.91 18.63 -22.49
CA TYR A 422 -23.47 17.72 -23.49
C TYR A 422 -25.00 17.80 -23.62
N ILE A 423 -25.71 17.99 -22.51
CA ILE A 423 -27.18 18.18 -22.53
C ILE A 423 -27.53 19.50 -23.22
N LEU A 424 -26.82 20.58 -22.90
CA LEU A 424 -27.04 21.91 -23.51
C LEU A 424 -26.70 21.95 -25.01
N LEU A 425 -25.78 21.12 -25.50
CA LEU A 425 -25.45 21.02 -26.93
C LEU A 425 -26.41 20.12 -27.72
N ARG A 426 -27.27 19.33 -27.03
CA ARG A 426 -28.27 18.45 -27.64
C ARG A 426 -29.70 18.97 -27.53
N CYS A 427 -29.92 20.04 -26.77
CA CYS A 427 -31.15 20.83 -26.75
C CYS A 427 -31.00 22.04 -27.68
#